data_AF-H1KCP2-F1
#
_entry.id   AF-H1KCP2-F1
#
_cell.length_a   1.000
_cell.length_b   1.000
_cell.length_c   1.000
_cell.angle_alpha   90.00
_cell.angle_beta   90.00
_cell.angle_gamma   90.00
#
_symmetry.space_group_name_H-M   'P 1'
#
loop_
_entity.id
_entity.type
_entity.pdbx_description
1 polymer ?
#
loop_
_entity_poly.entity_id
_entity_poly.type
_entity_poly.pdbx_seq_one_letter_code
_entity_poly.pdbx_strand_id
1 'polypeptide(L)'
;MPHYDAEDAIWAQVLQLADACQGESNSFTVVEPFREIDPARPLYVLIHPGDTVQTRSDVAGQPHAQAILEYSAGRQEMMADDVDRLKKAGWDLAVLHRFSSIYSFGTSNTLDRFEDAVDEVHERGAVLFGDRLEEAAAWLLTEARAAERPAVLLSGAWSSADWGCVAFVGSLLELAGARVHLAPSACISPDGTGDEWKPVAPPLGAEQLAELGTPRGQGPKA
;
A
#
# COMPACT_ATOMS: atom_id res chain seq x y z
N MET A 1 -8.36 -20.44 -23.47
CA MET A 1 -7.45 -19.79 -22.50
C MET A 1 -7.29 -18.37 -22.98
N PRO A 2 -7.69 -17.36 -22.19
CA PRO A 2 -7.44 -15.98 -22.59
C PRO A 2 -5.92 -15.77 -22.57
N HIS A 3 -5.42 -15.15 -23.64
CA HIS A 3 -4.06 -14.63 -23.69
C HIS A 3 -4.00 -13.45 -22.73
N TYR A 4 -3.31 -13.64 -21.60
CA TYR A 4 -2.81 -12.53 -20.79
C TYR A 4 -1.53 -12.05 -21.49
N ASP A 5 -1.57 -10.85 -22.04
CA ASP A 5 -0.40 -10.22 -22.63
C ASP A 5 0.60 -9.90 -21.49
N ALA A 6 1.88 -9.74 -21.82
CA ALA A 6 2.96 -9.60 -20.83
C ALA A 6 2.81 -8.41 -19.85
N GLU A 7 1.82 -7.54 -20.06
CA GLU A 7 1.45 -6.40 -19.23
C GLU A 7 0.62 -6.80 -17.99
N ASP A 8 -0.04 -7.96 -17.99
CA ASP A 8 -0.88 -8.44 -16.86
C ASP A 8 -0.10 -9.24 -15.79
N ALA A 9 1.24 -9.27 -15.88
CA ALA A 9 2.05 -10.19 -15.11
C ALA A 9 2.20 -9.80 -13.63
N ILE A 10 2.14 -8.50 -13.30
CA ILE A 10 2.34 -8.00 -11.93
C ILE A 10 1.10 -8.32 -11.10
N TRP A 11 -0.08 -7.93 -11.57
CA TRP A 11 -1.33 -8.26 -10.90
C TRP A 11 -1.50 -9.78 -10.76
N ALA A 12 -1.23 -10.55 -11.80
CA ALA A 12 -1.26 -12.02 -11.72
C ALA A 12 -0.30 -12.58 -10.66
N GLN A 13 0.89 -12.00 -10.47
CA GLN A 13 1.82 -12.38 -9.41
C GLN A 13 1.31 -12.00 -8.02
N VAL A 14 0.73 -10.81 -7.87
CA VAL A 14 0.08 -10.37 -6.62
C VAL A 14 -1.05 -11.34 -6.26
N LEU A 15 -1.90 -11.72 -7.22
CA LEU A 15 -2.97 -12.71 -7.03
C LEU A 15 -2.44 -14.09 -6.65
N GLN A 16 -1.37 -14.56 -7.31
CA GLN A 16 -0.75 -15.85 -6.97
C GLN A 16 -0.15 -15.85 -5.56
N LEU A 17 0.50 -14.76 -5.15
CA LEU A 17 1.03 -14.60 -3.80
C LEU A 17 -0.09 -14.51 -2.78
N ALA A 18 -1.18 -13.81 -3.09
CA ALA A 18 -2.37 -13.74 -2.26
C ALA A 18 -3.00 -15.13 -2.04
N ASP A 19 -3.14 -15.91 -3.11
CA ASP A 19 -3.65 -17.28 -3.04
C ASP A 19 -2.71 -18.21 -2.25
N ALA A 20 -1.40 -18.09 -2.46
CA ALA A 20 -0.40 -18.87 -1.72
C ALA A 20 -0.36 -18.51 -0.22
N CYS A 21 -0.65 -17.25 0.12
CA CYS A 21 -0.65 -16.74 1.49
C CYS A 21 -2.01 -16.84 2.18
N GLN A 22 -3.01 -17.50 1.60
CA GLN A 22 -4.32 -17.73 2.25
C GLN A 22 -4.13 -18.43 3.61
N GLY A 23 -4.21 -17.65 4.70
CA GLY A 23 -4.04 -18.11 6.08
C GLY A 23 -2.68 -17.80 6.73
N GLU A 24 -1.71 -17.27 5.99
CA GLU A 24 -0.40 -16.86 6.50
C GLU A 24 -0.28 -15.33 6.51
N SER A 25 -0.93 -14.69 7.49
CA SER A 25 -0.95 -13.22 7.69
C SER A 25 0.43 -12.58 8.04
N ASN A 26 1.54 -13.30 7.86
CA ASN A 26 2.83 -12.99 8.49
C ASN A 26 3.99 -12.81 7.51
N SER A 27 3.75 -12.58 6.22
CA SER A 27 4.83 -12.31 5.25
C SER A 27 4.81 -10.87 4.76
N PHE A 28 5.99 -10.39 4.36
CA PHE A 28 6.19 -9.22 3.50
C PHE A 28 7.11 -9.67 2.36
N THR A 29 6.82 -9.26 1.15
CA THR A 29 7.52 -9.66 -0.07
C THR A 29 7.53 -8.50 -1.05
N VAL A 30 8.67 -8.29 -1.69
CA VAL A 30 8.82 -7.35 -2.80
C VAL A 30 8.50 -8.11 -4.08
N VAL A 31 7.41 -7.76 -4.75
CA VAL A 31 6.97 -8.38 -6.00
C VAL A 31 7.79 -7.81 -7.16
N GLU A 32 7.87 -6.48 -7.23
CA GLU A 32 8.71 -5.77 -8.19
C GLU A 32 9.43 -4.62 -7.46
N PRO A 33 10.78 -4.57 -7.45
CA PRO A 33 11.52 -3.45 -6.87
C PRO A 33 11.60 -2.27 -7.85
N PHE A 34 11.98 -1.08 -7.36
CA PHE A 34 12.32 0.03 -8.23
C PHE A 34 13.44 -0.34 -9.21
N ARG A 35 13.26 0.02 -10.48
CA ARG A 35 14.31 -0.12 -11.49
C ARG A 35 15.47 0.84 -11.28
N GLU A 36 15.12 2.09 -10.95
CA GLU A 36 16.06 3.16 -10.66
C GLU A 36 15.47 4.02 -9.55
N ILE A 37 16.31 4.38 -8.57
CA ILE A 37 15.95 5.24 -7.46
C ILE A 37 16.70 6.56 -7.59
N ASP A 38 15.95 7.65 -7.60
CA ASP A 38 16.50 9.01 -7.61
C ASP A 38 16.05 9.76 -6.35
N PRO A 39 16.92 9.90 -5.32
CA PRO A 39 16.57 10.59 -4.07
C PRO A 39 16.11 12.04 -4.26
N ALA A 40 16.42 12.69 -5.39
CA ALA A 40 15.91 14.02 -5.69
C ALA A 40 14.43 14.02 -6.10
N ARG A 41 13.85 12.87 -6.41
CA ARG A 41 12.44 12.72 -6.72
C ARG A 41 11.63 12.47 -5.46
N PRO A 42 10.45 13.08 -5.32
CA PRO A 42 9.52 12.73 -4.27
C PRO A 42 8.95 11.31 -4.47
N LEU A 43 8.50 10.71 -3.37
CA LEU A 43 7.99 9.34 -3.31
C LEU A 43 6.49 9.37 -2.98
N TYR A 44 5.68 8.63 -3.71
CA TYR A 44 4.31 8.29 -3.33
C TYR A 44 4.26 6.86 -2.84
N VAL A 45 3.74 6.65 -1.63
CA VAL A 45 3.51 5.34 -1.05
C VAL A 45 2.01 5.13 -0.93
N LEU A 46 1.53 4.07 -1.56
CA LEU A 46 0.14 3.67 -1.52
C LEU A 46 0.04 2.34 -0.78
N ILE A 47 -0.67 2.33 0.34
CA ILE A 47 -1.01 1.09 1.03
C ILE A 47 -2.41 0.69 0.57
N HIS A 48 -2.47 -0.32 -0.30
CA HIS A 48 -3.69 -0.76 -0.97
C HIS A 48 -4.87 -0.81 -0.01
N PRO A 49 -5.97 -0.10 -0.33
CA PRO A 49 -7.08 -0.03 0.57
C PRO A 49 -7.69 -1.41 0.75
N GLY A 50 -7.94 -1.80 1.99
CA GLY A 50 -8.40 -3.12 2.38
C GLY A 50 -9.88 -3.27 2.63
N ASP A 51 -10.59 -2.16 2.59
CA ASP A 51 -11.94 -2.09 3.08
C ASP A 51 -12.96 -2.29 1.94
N THR A 52 -12.99 -3.47 1.30
CA THR A 52 -14.24 -3.97 0.69
C THR A 52 -14.90 -4.92 1.68
N VAL A 53 -16.16 -4.67 2.00
CA VAL A 53 -16.96 -5.63 2.76
C VAL A 53 -17.30 -6.78 1.80
N GLN A 54 -16.65 -7.93 1.99
CA GLN A 54 -16.61 -9.04 1.03
C GLN A 54 -17.96 -9.64 0.63
N THR A 55 -19.06 -9.45 1.36
CA THR A 55 -20.34 -10.02 0.91
C THR A 55 -21.56 -9.20 1.34
N ARG A 56 -22.59 -9.14 0.48
CA ARG A 56 -23.95 -8.69 0.86
C ARG A 56 -24.48 -9.39 2.12
N SER A 57 -23.98 -10.58 2.47
CA SER A 57 -24.34 -11.33 3.67
C SER A 57 -23.69 -10.81 4.96
N ASP A 58 -22.48 -10.24 4.91
CA ASP A 58 -21.83 -9.63 6.09
C ASP A 58 -22.34 -8.20 6.36
N VAL A 59 -22.85 -7.55 5.30
CA VAL A 59 -23.56 -6.25 5.34
C VAL A 59 -24.99 -6.39 5.88
N ALA A 60 -25.59 -7.59 5.79
CA ALA A 60 -26.95 -7.86 6.24
C ALA A 60 -27.05 -7.82 7.77
N GLY A 61 -27.15 -6.61 8.33
CA GLY A 61 -27.26 -6.37 9.76
C GLY A 61 -26.46 -5.17 10.27
N GLN A 62 -25.60 -4.57 9.44
CA GLN A 62 -24.81 -3.40 9.82
C GLN A 62 -25.39 -2.11 9.19
N PRO A 63 -25.92 -1.16 10.00
CA PRO A 63 -26.57 0.05 9.49
C PRO A 63 -25.67 0.97 8.65
N HIS A 64 -24.34 0.79 8.72
CA HIS A 64 -23.35 1.67 8.11
C HIS A 64 -22.49 1.01 7.02
N ALA A 65 -22.66 -0.29 6.76
CA ALA A 65 -21.76 -1.01 5.86
C ALA A 65 -21.85 -0.52 4.40
N GLN A 66 -23.02 -0.07 3.93
CA GLN A 66 -23.15 0.53 2.59
C GLN A 66 -22.39 1.86 2.47
N ALA A 67 -22.44 2.70 3.51
CA ALA A 67 -21.73 3.98 3.52
C ALA A 67 -20.21 3.80 3.59
N ILE A 68 -19.74 2.80 4.34
CA ILE A 68 -18.32 2.41 4.39
C ILE A 68 -17.86 1.91 3.02
N LEU A 69 -18.66 1.08 2.35
CA LEU A 69 -18.36 0.59 1.00
C LEU A 69 -18.26 1.72 -0.02
N GLU A 70 -19.23 2.63 -0.05
CA GLU A 70 -19.23 3.78 -0.97
C GLU A 70 -18.07 4.73 -0.69
N TYR A 71 -17.73 4.95 0.59
CA TYR A 71 -16.57 5.72 0.98
C TYR A 71 -15.28 5.07 0.49
N SER A 72 -15.06 3.78 0.78
CA SER A 72 -13.87 3.04 0.35
C SER A 72 -13.73 2.99 -1.17
N ALA A 73 -14.82 2.79 -1.92
CA ALA A 73 -14.82 2.80 -3.37
C ALA A 73 -14.44 4.18 -3.93
N GLY A 74 -15.03 5.25 -3.39
CA GLY A 74 -14.68 6.62 -3.79
C GLY A 74 -13.21 6.97 -3.52
N ARG A 75 -12.62 6.42 -2.46
CA ARG A 75 -11.19 6.60 -2.15
C ARG A 75 -10.28 5.88 -3.13
N GLN A 76 -10.65 4.70 -3.61
CA GLN A 76 -9.88 3.96 -4.61
C GLN A 76 -9.80 4.68 -5.95
N GLU A 77 -10.92 5.24 -6.42
CA GLU A 77 -10.93 6.06 -7.64
C GLU A 77 -9.97 7.24 -7.51
N MET A 78 -9.97 7.92 -6.35
CA MET A 78 -9.02 9.01 -6.10
C MET A 78 -7.56 8.52 -6.03
N MET A 79 -7.31 7.32 -5.52
CA MET A 79 -5.96 6.73 -5.50
C MET A 79 -5.47 6.39 -6.92
N ALA A 80 -6.34 5.87 -7.78
CA ALA A 80 -6.03 5.64 -9.19
C ALA A 80 -5.65 6.96 -9.88
N ASP A 81 -6.44 8.01 -9.67
CA ASP A 81 -6.14 9.35 -10.21
C ASP A 81 -4.81 9.91 -9.66
N ASP A 82 -4.49 9.67 -8.38
CA ASP A 82 -3.21 10.05 -7.78
C ASP A 82 -2.03 9.32 -8.44
N VAL A 83 -2.13 7.99 -8.62
CA VAL A 83 -1.10 7.17 -9.27
C VAL A 83 -0.81 7.69 -10.68
N ASP A 84 -1.86 7.87 -11.49
CA ASP A 84 -1.76 8.40 -12.86
C ASP A 84 -1.06 9.76 -12.90
N ARG A 85 -1.48 10.68 -12.03
CA ARG A 85 -0.98 12.05 -12.00
C ARG A 85 0.47 12.10 -11.54
N LEU A 86 0.81 11.36 -10.49
CA LEU A 86 2.13 11.39 -9.87
C LEU A 86 3.16 10.65 -10.73
N LYS A 87 2.77 9.55 -11.38
CA LYS A 87 3.58 8.89 -12.43
C LYS A 87 3.97 9.88 -13.53
N LYS A 88 2.99 10.60 -14.09
CA LYS A 88 3.20 11.62 -15.14
C LYS A 88 4.06 12.79 -14.65
N ALA A 89 3.96 13.14 -13.37
CA ALA A 89 4.80 14.15 -12.74
C ALA A 89 6.24 13.64 -12.43
N GLY A 90 6.53 12.38 -12.71
CA GLY A 90 7.85 11.77 -12.54
C GLY A 90 8.18 11.39 -11.11
N TRP A 91 7.18 11.18 -10.25
CA TRP A 91 7.38 10.68 -8.90
C TRP A 91 7.75 9.19 -8.94
N ASP A 92 8.51 8.75 -7.94
CA ASP A 92 8.67 7.32 -7.68
C ASP A 92 7.42 6.83 -6.92
N LEU A 93 6.95 5.62 -7.23
CA LEU A 93 5.70 5.07 -6.69
C LEU A 93 5.96 3.74 -5.96
N ALA A 94 5.44 3.54 -4.76
CA ALA A 94 5.47 2.25 -4.08
C ALA A 94 4.04 1.83 -3.71
N VAL A 95 3.59 0.68 -4.19
CA VAL A 95 2.26 0.14 -3.89
C VAL A 95 2.41 -1.09 -2.99
N LEU A 96 1.78 -1.07 -1.81
CA LEU A 96 1.76 -2.18 -0.86
C LEU A 96 0.38 -2.82 -0.81
N HIS A 97 0.25 -4.02 -1.37
CA HIS A 97 -0.94 -4.86 -1.26
C HIS A 97 -0.93 -5.64 0.04
N ARG A 98 -2.06 -5.67 0.75
CA ARG A 98 -2.21 -6.31 2.07
C ARG A 98 -3.30 -7.38 2.01
N PHE A 99 -3.12 -8.49 2.72
CA PHE A 99 -4.10 -9.59 2.79
C PHE A 99 -5.14 -9.36 3.90
N SER A 100 -4.73 -8.86 5.06
CA SER A 100 -5.61 -8.53 6.20
C SER A 100 -6.53 -7.33 5.95
N SER A 101 -6.14 -6.51 4.97
CA SER A 101 -7.03 -5.64 4.23
C SER A 101 -8.09 -6.54 3.57
N ILE A 102 -9.32 -6.59 4.13
CA ILE A 102 -10.49 -7.46 3.86
C ILE A 102 -10.92 -7.57 2.36
N TYR A 103 -10.01 -7.68 1.39
CA TYR A 103 -10.36 -7.73 -0.03
C TYR A 103 -10.62 -9.12 -0.53
N SER A 104 -11.70 -9.21 -1.29
CA SER A 104 -11.78 -10.11 -2.43
C SER A 104 -10.87 -9.56 -3.52
N PHE A 105 -9.84 -10.31 -3.88
CA PHE A 105 -9.15 -10.08 -5.13
C PHE A 105 -10.11 -10.44 -6.29
N GLY A 106 -10.58 -9.45 -7.05
CA GLY A 106 -11.27 -9.67 -8.33
C GLY A 106 -12.80 -9.91 -8.34
N THR A 107 -13.60 -9.31 -7.45
CA THR A 107 -15.09 -9.54 -7.46
C THR A 107 -16.00 -8.35 -7.77
N SER A 108 -15.48 -7.18 -8.18
CA SER A 108 -16.36 -6.09 -8.66
C SER A 108 -15.73 -5.28 -9.79
N ASN A 109 -16.47 -5.13 -10.90
CA ASN A 109 -16.21 -4.29 -12.08
C ASN A 109 -16.01 -2.77 -11.81
N THR A 110 -15.74 -2.38 -10.56
CA THR A 110 -15.44 -1.02 -10.11
C THR A 110 -13.96 -0.87 -9.70
N LEU A 111 -13.14 -1.89 -9.95
CA LEU A 111 -11.72 -1.93 -9.59
C LEU A 111 -10.80 -1.78 -10.81
N ASP A 112 -11.35 -1.88 -12.02
CA ASP A 112 -10.60 -1.89 -13.28
C ASP A 112 -9.60 -0.72 -13.37
N ARG A 113 -10.00 0.51 -13.02
CA ARG A 113 -9.09 1.68 -13.10
C ARG A 113 -7.96 1.67 -12.09
N PHE A 114 -8.21 1.13 -10.90
CA PHE A 114 -7.18 1.05 -9.87
C PHE A 114 -6.19 -0.07 -10.21
N GLU A 115 -6.69 -1.21 -10.67
CA GLU A 115 -5.89 -2.31 -11.20
C GLU A 115 -5.03 -1.83 -12.37
N ASP A 116 -5.62 -1.17 -13.37
CA ASP A 116 -4.91 -0.57 -14.51
C ASP A 116 -3.80 0.39 -14.04
N ALA A 117 -4.10 1.26 -13.08
CA ALA A 117 -3.13 2.23 -12.56
C ALA A 117 -1.95 1.56 -11.85
N VAL A 118 -2.18 0.43 -11.17
CA VAL A 118 -1.12 -0.35 -10.51
C VAL A 118 -0.30 -1.15 -11.53
N ASP A 119 -0.92 -1.76 -12.54
CA ASP A 119 -0.20 -2.45 -13.62
C ASP A 119 0.70 -1.48 -14.39
N GLU A 120 0.29 -0.22 -14.47
CA GLU A 120 1.07 0.87 -15.04
C GLU A 120 2.32 1.26 -14.25
N VAL A 121 2.56 0.73 -13.03
CA VAL A 121 3.69 1.12 -12.15
C VAL A 121 5.07 0.65 -12.66
N HIS A 122 5.11 -0.09 -13.77
CA HIS A 122 6.27 -0.79 -14.34
C HIS A 122 7.55 0.03 -14.61
N GLU A 123 7.47 1.34 -14.84
CA GLU A 123 8.66 2.13 -15.19
C GLU A 123 9.42 2.68 -13.98
N ARG A 124 8.70 3.09 -12.94
CA ARG A 124 9.23 3.93 -11.85
C ARG A 124 8.68 3.57 -10.48
N GLY A 125 8.03 2.42 -10.37
CA GLY A 125 7.56 2.01 -9.08
C GLY A 125 7.93 0.62 -8.66
N ALA A 126 7.54 0.36 -7.43
CA ALA A 126 7.74 -0.88 -6.73
C ALA A 126 6.39 -1.42 -6.28
N VAL A 127 6.22 -2.72 -6.40
CA VAL A 127 5.04 -3.45 -5.93
C VAL A 127 5.47 -4.35 -4.78
N LEU A 128 4.81 -4.17 -3.65
CA LEU A 128 5.05 -4.83 -2.39
C LEU A 128 3.78 -5.62 -2.02
N PHE A 129 3.95 -6.75 -1.35
CA PHE A 129 2.85 -7.58 -0.89
C PHE A 129 3.08 -8.04 0.55
N GLY A 130 2.06 -7.96 1.39
CA GLY A 130 2.06 -8.53 2.73
C GLY A 130 1.57 -7.61 3.84
N ASP A 131 1.32 -8.18 5.01
CA ASP A 131 0.68 -7.47 6.13
C ASP A 131 1.65 -6.87 7.15
N ARG A 132 2.93 -7.20 7.06
CA ARG A 132 3.98 -6.72 7.99
C ARG A 132 4.39 -5.30 7.66
N LEU A 133 3.63 -4.35 8.19
CA LEU A 133 3.82 -2.91 7.97
C LEU A 133 5.19 -2.40 8.45
N GLU A 134 5.78 -3.01 9.48
CA GLU A 134 7.12 -2.68 9.95
C GLU A 134 8.19 -3.03 8.92
N GLU A 135 8.08 -4.19 8.28
CA GLU A 135 9.02 -4.61 7.24
C GLU A 135 8.84 -3.77 5.97
N ALA A 136 7.59 -3.43 5.62
CA ALA A 136 7.32 -2.49 4.54
C ALA A 136 7.92 -1.10 4.82
N ALA A 137 7.72 -0.55 6.02
CA ALA A 137 8.29 0.73 6.42
C ALA A 137 9.83 0.68 6.39
N ALA A 138 10.43 -0.39 6.89
CA ALA A 138 11.86 -0.57 6.86
C ALA A 138 12.41 -0.63 5.43
N TRP A 139 11.75 -1.37 4.52
CA TRP A 139 12.10 -1.40 3.11
C TRP A 139 11.99 -0.02 2.44
N LEU A 140 10.94 0.76 2.77
CA LEU A 140 10.79 2.13 2.26
C LEU A 140 11.93 3.04 2.75
N LEU A 141 12.42 2.85 3.97
CA LEU A 141 13.54 3.62 4.51
C LEU A 141 14.87 3.23 3.88
N THR A 142 15.12 1.93 3.67
CA THR A 142 16.40 1.43 3.16
C THR A 142 16.49 1.49 1.65
N GLU A 143 15.57 0.80 0.96
CA GLU A 143 15.60 0.65 -0.49
C GLU A 143 14.99 1.86 -1.19
N ALA A 144 13.81 2.33 -0.76
CA ALA A 144 13.21 3.53 -1.35
C ALA A 144 13.88 4.84 -0.87
N ARG A 145 14.79 4.76 0.10
CA ARG A 145 15.51 5.88 0.72
C ARG A 145 14.58 7.01 1.17
N ALA A 146 13.42 6.66 1.72
CA ALA A 146 12.33 7.59 2.01
C ALA A 146 12.77 8.82 2.83
N ALA A 147 13.73 8.67 3.75
CA ALA A 147 14.26 9.77 4.56
C ALA A 147 15.09 10.80 3.78
N GLU A 148 15.61 10.44 2.61
CA GLU A 148 16.42 11.33 1.76
C GLU A 148 15.60 12.06 0.69
N ARG A 149 14.32 11.69 0.56
CA ARG A 149 13.40 12.23 -0.44
C ARG A 149 12.99 13.66 -0.06
N PRO A 150 12.75 14.55 -1.04
CA PRO A 150 12.24 15.90 -0.77
C PRO A 150 10.83 15.90 -0.14
N ALA A 151 10.03 14.87 -0.42
CA ALA A 151 8.73 14.61 0.17
C ALA A 151 8.36 13.14 0.01
N VAL A 152 7.65 12.60 1.00
CA VAL A 152 6.94 11.32 0.92
C VAL A 152 5.45 11.60 1.06
N LEU A 153 4.66 11.24 0.05
CA LEU A 153 3.21 11.35 0.07
C LEU A 153 2.62 9.96 0.31
N LEU A 154 1.81 9.80 1.37
CA LEU A 154 1.26 8.52 1.79
C LEU A 154 -0.25 8.50 1.57
N SER A 155 -0.75 7.40 1.02
CA SER A 155 -2.17 7.10 0.89
C SER A 155 -2.45 5.65 1.26
N GLY A 156 -3.71 5.31 1.49
CA GLY A 156 -4.13 3.94 1.77
C GLY A 156 -5.27 3.79 2.75
N ALA A 157 -5.64 2.53 3.05
CA ALA A 157 -6.73 2.20 3.97
C ALA A 157 -6.41 2.37 5.46
N TRP A 158 -7.48 2.31 6.24
CA TRP A 158 -7.46 2.25 7.69
C TRP A 158 -7.02 0.85 8.18
N SER A 159 -7.70 -0.25 7.82
CA SER A 159 -7.53 -1.68 8.23
C SER A 159 -6.87 -2.09 9.57
N SER A 160 -6.61 -1.19 10.53
CA SER A 160 -6.29 -1.46 11.93
C SER A 160 -7.08 -0.50 12.82
N ALA A 161 -7.96 -1.03 13.66
CA ALA A 161 -8.83 -0.25 14.56
C ALA A 161 -8.04 0.63 15.55
N ASP A 162 -6.82 0.22 15.91
CA ASP A 162 -6.04 0.92 16.92
C ASP A 162 -5.32 2.15 16.34
N TRP A 163 -4.84 2.09 15.09
CA TRP A 163 -3.90 3.10 14.56
C TRP A 163 -4.04 3.45 13.08
N GLY A 164 -4.61 2.61 12.22
CA GLY A 164 -4.62 2.86 10.77
C GLY A 164 -3.29 2.50 10.05
N CYS A 165 -3.31 1.84 8.89
CA CYS A 165 -2.08 1.47 8.17
C CYS A 165 -1.24 2.66 7.72
N VAL A 166 -1.92 3.68 7.18
CA VAL A 166 -1.32 4.96 6.79
C VAL A 166 -0.65 5.61 7.99
N ALA A 167 -1.33 5.68 9.14
CA ALA A 167 -0.74 6.33 10.30
C ALA A 167 0.46 5.56 10.83
N PHE A 168 0.37 4.23 10.88
CA PHE A 168 1.44 3.36 11.34
C PHE A 168 2.72 3.51 10.51
N VAL A 169 2.62 3.33 9.18
CA VAL A 169 3.78 3.46 8.29
C VAL A 169 4.28 4.90 8.30
N GLY A 170 3.39 5.89 8.25
CA GLY A 170 3.74 7.31 8.31
C GLY A 170 4.55 7.67 9.55
N SER A 171 4.14 7.18 10.74
CA SER A 171 4.86 7.43 11.99
C SER A 171 6.24 6.79 12.04
N LEU A 172 6.41 5.59 11.48
CA LEU A 172 7.73 4.95 11.37
C LEU A 172 8.67 5.73 10.45
N LEU A 173 8.14 6.23 9.32
CA LEU A 173 8.90 7.05 8.38
C LEU A 173 9.30 8.39 8.99
N GLU A 174 8.39 9.09 9.69
CA GLU A 174 8.70 10.34 10.39
C GLU A 174 9.72 10.15 11.51
N LEU A 175 9.62 9.07 12.29
CA LEU A 175 10.58 8.76 13.34
C LEU A 175 12.01 8.60 12.78
N ALA A 176 12.12 8.08 11.56
CA ALA A 176 13.38 7.95 10.84
C ALA A 176 13.81 9.23 10.08
N GLY A 177 13.06 10.33 10.22
CA GLY A 177 13.40 11.64 9.67
C GLY A 177 12.83 11.93 8.27
N ALA A 178 11.98 11.06 7.72
CA ALA A 178 11.31 11.34 6.45
C ALA A 178 10.25 12.44 6.60
N ARG A 179 10.09 13.26 5.56
CA ARG A 179 9.05 14.30 5.51
C ARG A 179 7.77 13.73 4.90
N VAL A 180 6.90 13.21 5.76
CA VAL A 180 5.64 12.56 5.37
C VAL A 180 4.51 13.57 5.21
N HIS A 181 3.73 13.42 4.15
CA HIS A 181 2.49 14.13 3.86
C HIS A 181 1.42 13.10 3.54
N LEU A 182 0.15 13.44 3.77
CA LEU A 182 -0.95 12.57 3.37
C LEU A 182 -1.57 13.02 2.06
N ALA A 183 -1.87 12.05 1.20
CA ALA A 183 -2.63 12.30 -0.02
C ALA A 183 -4.08 12.65 0.33
N PRO A 184 -4.78 13.44 -0.51
CA PRO A 184 -6.22 13.67 -0.36
C PRO A 184 -7.05 12.39 -0.37
N SER A 185 -6.53 11.33 -0.99
CA SER A 185 -7.12 9.99 -1.06
C SER A 185 -6.90 9.13 0.20
N ALA A 186 -6.06 9.56 1.16
CA ALA A 186 -5.75 8.77 2.34
C ALA A 186 -6.98 8.57 3.25
N CYS A 187 -7.22 7.32 3.68
CA CYS A 187 -8.26 6.99 4.65
C CYS A 187 -7.72 7.19 6.07
N ILE A 188 -8.17 8.25 6.74
CA ILE A 188 -7.76 8.63 8.11
C ILE A 188 -8.92 8.65 9.11
N SER A 189 -10.06 8.04 8.78
CA SER A 189 -11.17 7.72 9.71
C SER A 189 -12.07 6.62 9.14
N PRO A 190 -12.54 5.62 9.92
CA PRO A 190 -13.41 4.56 9.42
C PRO A 190 -14.85 5.07 9.21
N ASP A 191 -15.21 6.20 9.83
CA ASP A 191 -16.47 6.91 9.64
C ASP A 191 -16.34 8.17 8.75
N GLY A 192 -15.14 8.43 8.21
CA GLY A 192 -14.84 9.61 7.42
C GLY A 192 -14.88 10.94 8.17
N THR A 193 -14.91 10.97 9.52
CA THR A 193 -15.03 12.20 10.33
C THR A 193 -13.72 12.75 10.89
N GLY A 194 -12.64 11.96 10.84
CA GLY A 194 -11.31 12.40 11.23
C GLY A 194 -10.66 13.26 10.15
N ASP A 195 -10.49 14.56 10.42
CA ASP A 195 -9.79 15.51 9.54
C ASP A 195 -8.27 15.55 9.80
N GLU A 196 -7.79 14.90 10.87
CA GLU A 196 -6.40 15.00 11.31
C GLU A 196 -5.78 13.63 11.57
N TRP A 197 -4.72 13.36 10.81
CA TRP A 197 -3.76 12.33 11.16
C TRP A 197 -3.07 12.67 12.48
N LYS A 198 -3.08 11.73 13.41
CA LYS A 198 -2.31 11.82 14.65
C LYS A 198 -1.16 10.83 14.57
N PRO A 199 0.10 11.32 14.49
CA PRO A 199 1.26 10.46 14.60
C PRO A 199 1.15 9.64 15.89
N VAL A 200 1.33 8.35 15.73
CA VAL A 200 1.27 7.37 16.81
C VAL A 200 2.69 7.09 17.27
N ALA A 201 2.92 6.92 18.56
CA ALA A 201 4.20 6.37 19.02
C ALA A 201 4.35 4.93 18.47
N PRO A 202 5.27 4.69 17.53
CA PRO A 202 5.39 3.36 16.95
C PRO A 202 5.87 2.34 18.00
N PRO A 203 5.53 1.05 17.84
CA PRO A 203 5.99 0.00 18.75
C PRO A 203 7.50 -0.27 18.65
N LEU A 204 8.14 0.21 17.58
CA LEU A 204 9.56 0.03 17.29
C LEU A 204 10.28 1.38 17.20
N GLY A 205 11.50 1.45 17.74
CA GLY A 205 12.41 2.59 17.57
C GLY A 205 13.09 2.59 16.20
N ALA A 206 13.64 3.75 15.79
CA ALA A 206 14.34 3.90 14.51
C ALA A 206 15.48 2.90 14.29
N GLU A 207 16.23 2.57 15.37
CA GLU A 207 17.33 1.59 15.33
C GLU A 207 16.82 0.17 15.02
N GLN A 208 15.64 -0.20 15.54
CA GLN A 208 15.03 -1.51 15.32
C GLN A 208 14.44 -1.64 13.91
N LEU A 209 13.99 -0.53 13.31
CA LEU A 209 13.52 -0.52 11.92
C LEU A 209 14.65 -0.78 10.93
N ALA A 210 15.84 -0.22 11.17
CA ALA A 210 17.00 -0.43 10.30
C ALA A 210 17.40 -1.92 10.22
N GLU A 211 17.24 -2.67 11.31
CA GLU A 211 17.53 -4.12 11.36
C GLU A 211 16.51 -4.95 10.56
N LEU A 212 15.26 -4.48 10.42
CA LEU A 212 14.19 -5.14 9.67
C LEU A 212 14.27 -4.91 8.15
N GLY A 213 14.88 -3.80 7.72
CA GLY A 213 14.94 -3.38 6.31
C GLY A 213 15.95 -4.15 5.47
N THR A 214 16.63 -5.14 6.06
CA THR A 214 17.58 -6.00 5.35
C THR A 214 16.80 -7.19 4.76
N PRO A 215 16.72 -7.36 3.43
CA PRO A 215 16.00 -8.47 2.83
C PRO A 215 16.53 -9.81 3.34
N ARG A 216 15.69 -10.59 4.02
CA ARG A 216 16.01 -11.99 4.33
C ARG A 216 15.88 -12.83 3.06
N GLY A 217 16.99 -12.91 2.32
CA GLY A 217 17.20 -13.98 1.33
C GLY A 217 17.09 -13.55 -0.13
N GLN A 218 18.17 -12.98 -0.65
CA GLN A 218 18.78 -13.61 -1.82
C GLN A 218 19.90 -14.49 -1.28
N GLY A 219 19.61 -15.80 -1.12
CA GLY A 219 20.68 -16.76 -0.89
C GLY A 219 21.71 -16.65 -2.01
N PRO A 220 23.00 -16.90 -1.75
CA PRO A 220 24.00 -16.88 -2.81
C PRO A 220 23.57 -17.88 -3.89
N LYS A 221 23.50 -17.41 -5.15
CA LYS A 221 23.43 -18.32 -6.29
C LYS A 221 24.62 -19.28 -6.20
N ALA A 222 24.34 -20.54 -5.89
CA ALA A 222 25.26 -21.65 -6.05
C ALA A 222 25.17 -22.17 -7.49
#